data_AF-A0A1F1ZJ25-F1
#
_entry.id   AF-A0A1F1ZJ25-F1
#
_cell.length_a   1.000
_cell.length_b   1.000
_cell.length_c   1.000
_cell.angle_alpha   90.00
_cell.angle_beta   90.00
_cell.angle_gamma   90.00
#
_symmetry.space_group_name_H-M   'P 1'
#
loop_
_entity.id
_entity.type
_entity.pdbx_description
1 polymer ?
#
loop_
_entity_poly.entity_id
_entity_poly.type
_entity_poly.pdbx_seq_one_letter_code
_entity_poly.pdbx_strand_id
1 'polypeptide(L)'
;MPPGYNQKNWVVALLLAFFLGTFGAHNFYLGRTGRASVQLAMTLLSWLTVIVLIGFVGLAIVGIWVFVDFLLILTGSGGYDRDSNGFPLER
;
A
#
# COMPACT_ATOMS: atom_id res chain seq x y z
N MET A 1 -13.65 16.56 -10.40
CA MET A 1 -12.83 15.61 -11.19
C MET A 1 -13.29 15.66 -12.64
N PRO A 2 -12.51 15.18 -13.63
CA PRO A 2 -12.97 15.06 -15.01
C PRO A 2 -14.27 14.24 -15.10
N PRO A 3 -15.18 14.55 -16.04
CA PRO A 3 -16.35 13.72 -16.28
C PRO A 3 -15.95 12.27 -16.55
N GLY A 4 -16.51 11.31 -15.79
CA GLY A 4 -16.16 9.89 -15.88
C GLY A 4 -15.05 9.40 -14.93
N TYR A 5 -14.49 10.27 -14.08
CA TYR A 5 -13.54 9.86 -13.06
C TYR A 5 -14.25 9.28 -11.83
N ASN A 6 -14.06 7.99 -11.56
CA ASN A 6 -14.53 7.36 -10.33
C ASN A 6 -13.55 7.65 -9.19
N GLN A 7 -14.00 8.41 -8.19
CA GLN A 7 -13.22 8.61 -6.96
C GLN A 7 -12.98 7.27 -6.26
N LYS A 8 -11.80 7.17 -5.66
CA LYS A 8 -11.40 6.00 -4.88
C LYS A 8 -11.87 6.18 -3.45
N ASN A 9 -12.37 5.11 -2.85
CA ASN A 9 -12.90 5.13 -1.50
C ASN A 9 -11.79 4.87 -0.47
N TRP A 10 -11.72 5.75 0.52
CA TRP A 10 -10.80 5.71 1.65
C TRP A 10 -10.94 4.43 2.48
N VAL A 11 -12.17 4.00 2.76
CA VAL A 11 -12.44 2.77 3.53
C VAL A 11 -11.89 1.55 2.78
N VAL A 12 -12.05 1.51 1.45
CA VAL A 12 -11.51 0.43 0.62
C VAL A 12 -9.98 0.43 0.68
N ALA A 13 -9.34 1.60 0.59
CA ALA A 13 -7.89 1.71 0.72
C ALA A 13 -7.40 1.22 2.11
N LEU A 14 -8.14 1.55 3.17
CA LEU A 14 -7.83 1.12 4.54
C LEU A 14 -7.95 -0.40 4.70
N LEU A 15 -9.03 -1.00 4.19
CA LEU A 15 -9.26 -2.45 4.21
C LEU A 15 -8.19 -3.18 3.40
N LEU A 16 -7.82 -2.67 2.23
CA LEU A 16 -6.74 -3.23 1.41
C LEU A 16 -5.40 -3.15 2.14
N ALA A 17 -5.12 -2.06 2.85
CA ALA A 17 -3.90 -1.92 3.63
C ALA A 17 -3.85 -2.89 4.83
N PHE A 18 -4.99 -3.13 5.49
CA PHE A 18 -5.08 -4.04 6.62
C PHE A 18 -4.96 -5.52 6.22
N PHE A 19 -5.70 -5.95 5.19
CA PHE A 19 -5.75 -7.37 4.79
C PHE A 19 -4.67 -7.76 3.79
N LEU A 20 -4.39 -6.90 2.80
CA LEU A 20 -3.48 -7.17 1.68
C LEU A 20 -2.31 -6.17 1.64
N GLY A 21 -1.99 -5.52 2.76
CA GLY A 21 -0.96 -4.51 2.83
C GLY A 21 0.42 -5.04 2.46
N THR A 22 0.79 -6.24 2.91
CA THR A 22 2.08 -6.87 2.60
C THR A 22 2.26 -7.08 1.10
N PHE A 23 1.19 -7.31 0.35
CA PHE A 23 1.22 -7.40 -1.11
C PHE A 23 1.19 -6.05 -1.82
N GLY A 24 1.01 -4.94 -1.09
CA GLY A 24 0.92 -3.58 -1.63
C GLY A 24 -0.40 -3.26 -2.33
N ALA A 25 -1.48 -3.98 -2.03
CA ALA A 25 -2.77 -3.80 -2.71
C ALA A 25 -3.34 -2.39 -2.55
N HIS A 26 -3.17 -1.76 -1.39
CA HIS A 26 -3.58 -0.36 -1.16
C HIS A 26 -2.84 0.60 -2.08
N ASN A 27 -1.55 0.38 -2.30
CA ASN A 27 -0.76 1.18 -3.23
C ASN A 27 -1.20 0.96 -4.68
N PHE A 28 -1.54 -0.27 -5.08
CA PHE A 28 -2.17 -0.53 -6.39
C PHE A 28 -3.51 0.19 -6.53
N TYR A 29 -4.36 0.10 -5.51
CA TYR A 29 -5.67 0.75 -5.51
C TYR A 29 -5.54 2.25 -5.66
N LEU A 30 -4.63 2.88 -4.91
CA LEU A 30 -4.36 4.32 -4.99
C LEU A 30 -3.67 4.74 -6.31
N GLY A 31 -3.29 3.80 -7.18
CA GLY A 31 -2.64 4.06 -8.48
C GLY A 31 -1.13 4.29 -8.36
N ARG A 32 -0.53 3.97 -7.21
CA ARG A 32 0.91 4.11 -6.91
C ARG A 32 1.64 2.84 -7.32
N THR A 33 1.54 2.48 -8.60
CA THR A 33 2.02 1.20 -9.14
C THR A 33 3.52 0.97 -8.88
N GLY A 34 4.35 2.02 -8.94
CA GLY A 34 5.79 1.89 -8.67
C GLY A 34 6.10 1.49 -7.22
N ARG A 35 5.38 2.04 -6.23
CA ARG A 35 5.53 1.61 -4.82
C ARG A 35 4.98 0.20 -4.62
N ALA A 36 3.83 -0.08 -5.23
CA ALA A 36 3.17 -1.36 -5.11
C ALA A 36 4.00 -2.52 -5.69
N SER A 37 4.65 -2.31 -6.85
CA SER A 37 5.52 -3.32 -7.46
C SER A 37 6.80 -3.57 -6.64
N VAL A 38 7.41 -2.52 -6.09
CA VAL A 38 8.58 -2.66 -5.19
C VAL A 38 8.19 -3.45 -3.94
N GLN A 39 7.05 -3.13 -3.34
CA GLN A 39 6.55 -3.81 -2.15
C GLN A 39 6.24 -5.29 -2.44
N LEU A 40 5.61 -5.59 -3.56
CA LEU A 40 5.33 -6.96 -4.00
C LEU A 40 6.63 -7.73 -4.26
N ALA A 41 7.57 -7.17 -5.02
CA ALA A 41 8.85 -7.81 -5.32
C ALA A 41 9.68 -8.06 -4.05
N MET A 42 9.72 -7.09 -3.12
CA MET A 42 10.40 -7.21 -1.85
C MET A 42 9.76 -8.29 -0.99
N THR A 43 8.44 -8.38 -0.95
CA THR A 43 7.72 -9.43 -0.20
C THR A 43 7.98 -10.81 -0.78
N LEU A 44 7.94 -10.96 -2.11
CA LEU A 44 8.23 -12.22 -2.79
C LEU A 44 9.70 -12.67 -2.58
N LEU A 45 10.65 -11.75 -2.70
CA LEU A 45 12.07 -12.03 -2.46
C LEU A 45 12.33 -12.37 -1.00
N SER A 46 11.68 -11.66 -0.07
CA SER A 46 11.76 -11.96 1.36
C SER A 46 11.21 -13.35 1.66
N TRP A 47 10.07 -13.71 1.06
CA TRP A 47 9.48 -15.04 1.21
C TRP A 47 10.40 -16.15 0.67
N LEU A 48 11.04 -15.93 -0.49
CA LEU A 48 12.01 -16.88 -1.04
C LEU A 48 13.24 -17.07 -0.14
N THR A 49 13.70 -15.99 0.49
CA THR A 49 14.90 -15.99 1.34
C THR A 49 14.62 -16.36 2.80
N VAL A 50 13.37 -16.61 3.20
CA VAL A 50 13.00 -17.13 4.53
C VAL A 50 13.69 -18.46 4.82
N ILE A 51 13.92 -19.29 3.80
CA ILE A 51 14.60 -20.59 3.92
C ILE A 51 16.01 -20.44 4.52
N VAL A 52 16.68 -19.30 4.27
CA VAL A 52 18.04 -19.00 4.75
C VAL A 52 18.00 -18.08 5.99
N LEU A 53 16.83 -17.92 6.65
CA LEU A 53 16.56 -17.02 7.77
C LEU A 53 16.72 -15.51 7.49
N ILE A 54 17.34 -15.11 6.39
CA ILE A 54 17.50 -13.70 5.98
C ILE A 54 16.16 -13.05 5.64
N GLY A 55 15.22 -13.83 5.07
CA GLY A 55 13.90 -13.35 4.65
C GLY A 55 13.06 -12.74 5.77
N PHE A 56 13.27 -13.12 7.02
CA PHE A 56 12.55 -12.53 8.16
C PHE A 56 12.82 -11.03 8.32
N VAL A 57 14.04 -10.58 8.02
CA VAL A 57 14.38 -9.14 8.06
C VAL A 57 13.60 -8.38 6.99
N GLY A 58 13.53 -8.94 5.78
CA GLY A 58 12.77 -8.35 4.68
C GLY A 58 11.27 -8.28 4.97
N LEU A 59 10.69 -9.35 5.53
CA LEU A 59 9.29 -9.38 5.97
C LEU A 59 9.01 -8.37 7.10
N ALA A 60 9.94 -8.20 8.05
CA ALA A 60 9.81 -7.21 9.11
C ALA A 60 9.81 -5.78 8.55
N ILE A 61 10.70 -5.48 7.60
CA ILE A 61 10.76 -4.17 6.93
C ILE A 61 9.45 -3.90 6.18
N VAL A 62 8.96 -4.88 5.41
CA VAL A 62 7.66 -4.76 4.71
C VAL A 62 6.53 -4.57 5.72
N GLY A 63 6.53 -5.30 6.83
CA GLY A 63 5.51 -5.17 7.89
C GLY A 63 5.48 -3.76 8.49
N ILE A 64 6.65 -3.18 8.81
CA ILE A 64 6.75 -1.81 9.30
C ILE A 64 6.26 -0.81 8.24
N TRP A 65 6.65 -0.99 6.98
CA TRP A 65 6.19 -0.13 5.89
C TRP A 65 4.65 -0.17 5.78
N VAL A 66 4.05 -1.36 5.72
CA VAL A 66 2.59 -1.54 5.66
C VAL A 66 1.89 -0.85 6.82
N PHE A 67 2.43 -1.00 8.03
CA PHE A 67 1.87 -0.40 9.22
C PHE A 67 1.90 1.14 9.15
N VAL A 68 3.02 1.71 8.70
CA VAL A 68 3.14 3.16 8.47
C VAL A 68 2.17 3.63 7.39
N ASP A 69 2.10 2.93 6.25
CA ASP A 69 1.14 3.24 5.18
C ASP A 69 -0.31 3.18 5.68
N PHE A 70 -0.65 2.19 6.50
CA PHE A 70 -1.96 2.06 7.12
C PHE A 70 -2.29 3.26 8.00
N LEU A 71 -1.37 3.70 8.86
CA LEU A 71 -1.57 4.90 9.69
C LEU A 71 -1.66 6.17 8.85
N LEU A 72 -0.90 6.28 7.76
CA LEU A 72 -0.98 7.41 6.85
C LEU A 72 -2.32 7.46 6.11
N ILE A 73 -2.86 6.31 5.67
CA ILE A 73 -4.21 6.21 5.11
C ILE A 73 -5.23 6.61 6.18
N LEU A 74 -5.15 6.03 7.37
CA LEU A 74 -6.08 6.30 8.46
C LEU A 74 -6.14 7.80 8.81
N THR A 75 -4.99 8.47 8.86
CA THR A 75 -4.90 9.91 9.16
C THR A 75 -5.08 10.80 7.93
N GLY A 76 -5.05 10.25 6.71
CA GLY A 76 -4.99 11.01 5.47
C GLY A 76 -3.72 11.85 5.32
N SER A 77 -2.64 11.52 6.05
CA SER A 77 -1.40 12.30 6.09
C SER A 77 -0.42 11.87 4.99
N GLY A 78 0.60 12.69 4.73
CA GLY A 78 1.68 12.36 3.78
C GLY A 78 1.21 12.13 2.34
N GLY A 79 0.09 12.74 1.94
CA GLY A 79 -0.50 12.59 0.60
C GLY A 79 -1.34 11.32 0.44
N TYR A 80 -1.67 10.59 1.51
CA TYR A 80 -2.63 9.48 1.49
C TYR A 80 -4.10 9.94 1.56
N ASP A 81 -4.35 11.26 1.64
CA ASP A 81 -5.65 11.86 1.38
C ASP A 81 -6.05 11.85 -0.10
N ARG A 82 -5.08 11.61 -1.00
CA ARG A 82 -5.28 11.62 -2.46
C ARG A 82 -4.76 10.36 -3.14
N ASP A 83 -5.31 10.10 -4.31
CA ASP A 83 -4.79 9.08 -5.23
C ASP A 83 -3.61 9.59 -6.07
N SER A 84 -3.05 8.73 -6.93
CA SER A 84 -1.95 9.05 -7.84
C SER A 84 -2.25 10.17 -8.83
N ASN A 85 -3.53 10.41 -9.11
CA ASN A 85 -3.99 11.44 -10.03
C ASN A 85 -4.25 12.78 -9.31
N GLY A 86 -4.00 12.83 -7.99
CA GLY A 86 -4.17 14.02 -7.17
C GLY A 86 -5.61 14.27 -6.71
N PHE A 87 -6.53 13.33 -6.93
CA PHE A 87 -7.92 13.47 -6.46
C PHE A 87 -8.06 12.95 -5.04
N PRO A 88 -8.83 13.65 -4.18
CA PRO A 88 -9.06 13.21 -2.81
C PRO A 88 -9.85 11.91 -2.76
N LEU A 89 -9.60 11.10 -1.74
CA LEU A 89 -10.37 9.89 -1.47
C LEU A 89 -11.76 10.24 -0.93
N GLU A 90 -12.76 9.52 -1.41
CA GLU A 90 -14.12 9.56 -0.86
C GLU A 90 -14.12 8.91 0.53
N ARG A 91 -14.76 9.54 1.52
CA ARG A 91 -14.76 9.07 2.91
C ARG A 91 -16.06 8.37 3.28
#